data_AF-A0A9Q3BDI9-F1
#
_entry.id   AF-A0A9Q3BDI9-F1
#
_cell.length_a   1.000
_cell.length_b   1.000
_cell.length_c   1.000
_cell.angle_alpha   90.00
_cell.angle_beta   90.00
_cell.angle_gamma   90.00
#
_symmetry.space_group_name_H-M   'P 1'
#
loop_
_entity.id
_entity.type
_entity.pdbx_description
1 polymer ?
#
loop_
_entity_poly.entity_id
_entity_poly.type
_entity_poly.pdbx_seq_one_letter_code
_entity_poly.pdbx_strand_id
1 'polypeptide(L)'
;MGNDFNPELSDKYKLTGSNYIYWKQQMCSLLLIRGYYDMVTGQESPDKCAEQEKIDPDRKRIAYAIISLNFYVKIASQFDNKCNLNPTTLWTCLEEFYLPKTVQNQATYLSRIFSTPLSEGNLTIGIEKIQELTRNLCSLINDQAVKPSILLDSVVSLWVIINLPSEYKLIGEIWLKECRIEKRTPSLDETIEEVRSAIQRNEENQEKQAFITKKKERSDSEPHQKPNYPTCKPGYHNPLTKHSE
;
A
#
# COMPACT_ATOMS: atom_id res chain seq x y z
N MET A 1 -19.38 5.61 -31.66
CA MET A 1 -19.56 6.15 -30.29
C MET A 1 -18.21 6.60 -29.82
N GLY A 2 -17.95 7.92 -29.82
CA GLY A 2 -16.68 8.46 -29.35
C GLY A 2 -16.67 8.44 -27.82
N ASN A 3 -15.78 7.63 -27.24
CA ASN A 3 -15.50 7.75 -25.82
C ASN A 3 -14.70 9.05 -25.61
N ASP A 4 -15.35 10.06 -25.02
CA ASP A 4 -14.71 11.25 -24.45
C ASP A 4 -13.87 10.87 -23.23
N PHE A 5 -12.82 10.09 -23.47
CA PHE A 5 -11.83 9.79 -22.46
C PHE A 5 -10.79 10.92 -22.50
N ASN A 6 -10.61 11.63 -21.39
CA ASN A 6 -9.61 12.70 -21.29
C ASN A 6 -8.20 12.07 -21.41
N PRO A 7 -7.36 12.48 -22.39
CA PRO A 7 -5.98 12.01 -22.49
C PRO A 7 -5.06 12.63 -21.41
N GLU A 8 -5.53 13.63 -20.67
CA GLU A 8 -4.79 14.30 -19.62
C GLU A 8 -5.14 13.76 -18.23
N LEU A 9 -4.10 13.50 -17.46
CA LEU A 9 -4.15 13.35 -16.02
C LEU A 9 -4.45 14.73 -15.40
N SER A 10 -5.17 14.74 -14.27
CA SER A 10 -5.36 15.97 -13.49
C SER A 10 -4.00 16.57 -13.11
N ASP A 11 -3.89 17.90 -13.05
CA ASP A 11 -2.61 18.60 -12.87
C ASP A 11 -1.74 18.08 -11.71
N LYS A 12 -2.36 17.69 -10.58
CA LYS A 12 -1.64 17.07 -9.43
C LYS A 12 -0.87 15.79 -9.76
N TYR A 13 -1.18 15.15 -10.89
CA TYR A 13 -0.59 13.90 -11.35
C TYR A 13 0.28 14.07 -12.59
N LYS A 14 0.42 15.28 -13.15
CA LYS A 14 1.39 15.54 -14.24
C LYS A 14 2.82 15.40 -13.73
N LEU A 15 3.75 15.07 -14.63
CA LEU A 15 5.14 14.84 -14.28
C LEU A 15 5.82 16.15 -13.84
N THR A 16 6.16 16.26 -12.55
CA THR A 16 6.90 17.38 -11.95
C THR A 16 8.40 17.08 -11.82
N GLY A 17 8.78 15.81 -11.97
CA GLY A 17 10.13 15.29 -11.82
C GLY A 17 10.31 14.50 -10.52
N SER A 18 9.80 14.99 -9.39
CA SER A 18 9.88 14.28 -8.10
C SER A 18 8.83 13.16 -7.96
N ASN A 19 7.79 13.17 -8.79
CA ASN A 19 6.68 12.22 -8.75
C ASN A 19 6.76 11.14 -9.83
N TYR A 20 7.92 10.94 -10.47
CA TYR A 20 8.02 10.09 -11.67
C TYR A 20 7.46 8.68 -11.49
N ILE A 21 7.72 8.01 -10.36
CA ILE A 21 7.22 6.64 -10.11
C ILE A 21 5.69 6.61 -10.13
N TYR A 22 5.07 7.51 -9.36
CA TYR A 22 3.62 7.62 -9.28
C TYR A 22 3.03 8.00 -10.64
N TRP A 23 3.63 8.98 -11.32
CA TRP A 23 3.26 9.36 -12.68
C TRP A 23 3.35 8.18 -13.65
N LYS A 24 4.43 7.39 -13.59
CA LYS A 24 4.66 6.22 -14.44
C LYS A 24 3.53 5.19 -14.27
N GLN A 25 3.11 4.91 -13.03
CA GLN A 25 1.99 4.00 -12.76
C GLN A 25 0.66 4.49 -13.37
N GLN A 26 0.35 5.78 -13.22
CA GLN A 26 -0.84 6.38 -13.83
C GLN A 26 -0.77 6.35 -15.36
N MET A 27 0.41 6.65 -15.92
CA MET A 27 0.64 6.65 -17.35
C MET A 27 0.55 5.24 -17.95
N CYS A 28 1.10 4.22 -17.29
CA CYS A 28 0.95 2.83 -17.71
C CYS A 28 -0.53 2.45 -17.80
N SER A 29 -1.33 2.79 -16.79
CA SER A 29 -2.78 2.54 -16.80
C SER A 29 -3.49 3.24 -17.96
N LEU A 30 -3.16 4.51 -18.19
CA LEU A 30 -3.73 5.29 -19.29
C LEU A 30 -3.36 4.69 -20.67
N LEU A 31 -2.09 4.34 -20.87
CA LEU A 31 -1.60 3.73 -22.11
C LEU A 31 -2.22 2.34 -22.34
N LEU A 32 -2.45 1.57 -21.28
CA LEU A 32 -3.09 0.26 -21.37
C LEU A 32 -4.54 0.39 -21.83
N ILE A 33 -5.31 1.30 -21.21
CA ILE A 33 -6.70 1.58 -21.58
C ILE A 33 -6.81 2.04 -23.04
N ARG A 34 -5.80 2.78 -23.53
CA ARG A 34 -5.74 3.28 -24.91
C ARG A 34 -5.16 2.29 -25.91
N GLY A 35 -4.68 1.12 -25.47
CA GLY A 35 -4.07 0.12 -26.33
C GLY A 35 -2.68 0.52 -26.86
N TYR A 36 -2.00 1.48 -26.22
CA TYR A 36 -0.66 1.93 -26.63
C TYR A 36 0.47 1.37 -25.77
N TYR A 37 0.16 0.70 -24.64
CA TYR A 37 1.16 0.22 -23.68
C TYR A 37 2.27 -0.63 -24.30
N ASP A 38 1.93 -1.69 -25.02
CA ASP A 38 2.92 -2.61 -25.61
C ASP A 38 3.85 -1.88 -26.60
N MET A 39 3.30 -0.99 -27.42
CA MET A 39 4.07 -0.19 -28.37
C MET A 39 5.02 0.77 -27.65
N VAL A 40 4.54 1.50 -26.65
CA VAL A 40 5.34 2.47 -25.89
C VAL A 40 6.46 1.78 -25.12
N THR A 41 6.18 0.61 -24.54
CA THR A 41 7.16 -0.15 -23.75
C THR A 41 8.07 -1.05 -24.60
N GLY A 42 7.87 -1.08 -25.92
CA GLY A 42 8.66 -1.92 -26.83
C GLY A 42 8.36 -3.43 -26.71
N GLN A 43 7.24 -3.80 -26.09
CA GLN A 43 6.79 -5.18 -25.93
C GLN A 43 5.94 -5.68 -27.11
N GLU A 44 5.54 -4.79 -28.01
CA GLU A 44 4.78 -5.14 -29.21
C GLU A 44 5.67 -5.86 -30.24
N SER A 45 5.17 -6.98 -30.80
CA SER A 45 5.90 -7.69 -31.84
C SER A 45 5.99 -6.87 -33.13
N PRO A 46 7.06 -7.03 -33.94
CA PRO A 46 7.21 -6.31 -35.20
C PRO A 46 6.03 -6.49 -36.15
N ASP A 47 5.47 -7.70 -36.24
CA ASP A 47 4.35 -8.02 -37.12
C ASP A 47 3.06 -7.29 -36.70
N LYS A 48 2.73 -7.33 -35.41
CA LYS A 48 1.57 -6.61 -34.83
C LYS A 48 1.75 -5.10 -34.99
N CYS A 49 2.98 -4.62 -34.79
CA CYS A 49 3.30 -3.21 -34.99
C CYS A 49 3.06 -2.80 -36.45
N ALA A 50 3.54 -3.57 -37.44
CA ALA A 50 3.33 -3.26 -38.85
C ALA A 50 1.85 -3.32 -39.27
N GLU A 51 1.08 -4.26 -38.71
CA GLU A 51 -0.36 -4.37 -38.97
C GLU A 51 -1.13 -3.15 -38.44
N GLN A 52 -0.92 -2.79 -37.18
CA GLN A 52 -1.64 -1.65 -36.59
C GLN A 52 -1.20 -0.31 -37.19
N GLU A 53 0.02 -0.18 -37.71
CA GLU A 53 0.46 1.05 -38.41
C GLU A 53 -0.27 1.23 -39.74
N LYS A 54 -0.69 0.15 -40.39
CA LYS A 54 -1.54 0.25 -41.59
C LYS A 54 -2.95 0.70 -41.24
N ILE A 55 -3.45 0.29 -40.06
CA ILE A 55 -4.80 0.62 -39.58
C ILE A 55 -4.85 2.06 -39.05
N ASP A 56 -3.85 2.46 -38.26
CA ASP A 56 -3.72 3.78 -37.67
C ASP A 56 -2.27 4.30 -37.85
N PRO A 57 -2.00 5.02 -38.95
CA PRO A 57 -0.67 5.58 -39.25
C PRO A 57 -0.19 6.60 -38.22
N ASP A 58 -1.10 7.26 -37.50
CA ASP A 58 -0.78 8.33 -36.55
C ASP A 58 -0.64 7.82 -35.11
N ARG A 59 -0.87 6.54 -34.84
CA ARG A 59 -0.84 5.97 -33.48
C ARG A 59 0.41 6.31 -32.68
N LYS A 60 1.59 6.35 -33.32
CA LYS A 60 2.86 6.69 -32.68
C LYS A 60 2.89 8.15 -32.23
N ARG A 61 2.39 9.06 -33.07
CA ARG A 61 2.26 10.49 -32.74
C ARG A 61 1.23 10.72 -31.65
N ILE A 62 0.10 10.00 -31.70
CA ILE A 62 -0.94 10.07 -30.67
C ILE A 62 -0.39 9.60 -29.32
N ALA A 63 0.28 8.45 -29.27
CA ALA A 63 0.90 7.95 -28.04
C ALA A 63 1.98 8.90 -27.50
N TYR A 64 2.80 9.48 -28.38
CA TYR A 64 3.80 10.49 -28.00
C TYR A 64 3.14 11.72 -27.39
N ALA A 65 2.07 12.22 -28.01
CA ALA A 65 1.31 13.37 -27.54
C ALA A 65 0.66 13.07 -26.18
N ILE A 66 0.06 11.90 -25.99
CA ILE A 66 -0.52 11.50 -24.68
C ILE A 66 0.55 11.54 -23.59
N ILE A 67 1.73 10.97 -23.82
CA ILE A 67 2.81 11.00 -22.82
C ILE A 67 3.24 12.45 -22.54
N SER A 68 3.43 13.25 -23.59
CA SER A 68 3.98 14.60 -23.51
C SER A 68 3.03 15.63 -22.91
N LEU A 69 1.72 15.53 -23.18
CA LEU A 69 0.68 16.38 -22.58
C LEU A 69 0.58 16.22 -21.06
N ASN A 70 1.09 15.09 -20.55
CA ASN A 70 1.09 14.77 -19.13
C ASN A 70 2.38 15.17 -18.41
N PHE A 71 3.16 16.05 -19.02
CA PHE A 71 4.30 16.72 -18.41
C PHE A 71 3.94 18.15 -17.97
N TYR A 72 4.66 18.66 -16.98
CA TYR A 72 4.81 20.10 -16.88
C TYR A 72 5.72 20.63 -17.99
N VAL A 73 5.45 21.86 -18.46
CA VAL A 73 6.17 22.51 -19.58
C VAL A 73 7.69 22.48 -19.41
N LYS A 74 8.19 22.65 -18.17
CA LYS A 74 9.63 22.60 -17.85
C LYS A 74 10.27 21.21 -18.05
N ILE A 75 9.47 20.15 -17.98
CA ILE A 75 9.93 18.78 -18.23
C ILE A 75 9.86 18.50 -19.73
N ALA A 76 8.76 18.89 -20.40
CA ALA A 76 8.60 18.72 -21.84
C ALA A 76 9.79 19.28 -22.63
N SER A 77 10.25 20.49 -22.28
CA SER A 77 11.40 21.12 -22.95
C SER A 77 12.73 20.36 -22.81
N GLN A 78 12.88 19.47 -21.82
CA GLN A 78 14.10 18.67 -21.62
C GLN A 78 14.19 17.48 -22.60
N PHE A 79 13.04 17.05 -23.14
CA PHE A 79 12.93 15.84 -23.97
C PHE A 79 12.50 16.13 -25.42
N ASP A 80 12.01 17.34 -25.72
CA ASP A 80 11.47 17.77 -27.02
C ASP A 80 12.39 17.47 -28.22
N ASN A 81 13.70 17.64 -28.04
CA ASN A 81 14.69 17.45 -29.11
C ASN A 81 15.37 16.07 -29.11
N LYS A 82 15.07 15.20 -28.14
CA LYS A 82 15.80 13.93 -27.95
C LYS A 82 15.10 12.73 -28.58
N CYS A 83 13.80 12.83 -28.80
CA CYS A 83 12.97 11.64 -28.99
C CYS A 83 12.32 11.51 -30.38
N ASN A 84 12.53 12.46 -31.31
CA ASN A 84 12.03 12.42 -32.70
C ASN A 84 10.54 12.01 -32.84
N LEU A 85 9.67 12.45 -31.93
CA LEU A 85 8.25 12.06 -31.86
C LEU A 85 8.01 10.54 -31.74
N ASN A 86 9.03 9.78 -31.31
CA ASN A 86 8.94 8.34 -31.08
C ASN A 86 8.57 8.11 -29.61
N PRO A 87 7.39 7.53 -29.32
CA PRO A 87 6.92 7.35 -27.95
C PRO A 87 7.74 6.31 -27.18
N THR A 88 8.27 5.28 -27.85
CA THR A 88 9.16 4.28 -27.24
C THR A 88 10.47 4.93 -26.81
N THR A 89 11.07 5.74 -27.69
CA THR A 89 12.30 6.49 -27.35
C THR A 89 12.07 7.46 -26.20
N LEU A 90 10.94 8.19 -26.20
CA LEU A 90 10.58 9.07 -25.08
C LEU A 90 10.45 8.28 -23.77
N TRP A 91 9.75 7.15 -23.79
CA TRP A 91 9.60 6.29 -22.62
C TRP A 91 10.94 5.82 -22.06
N THR A 92 11.83 5.32 -22.92
CA THR A 92 13.19 4.91 -22.53
C THR A 92 13.99 6.08 -21.95
N CYS A 93 13.98 7.26 -22.57
CA CYS A 93 14.68 8.43 -22.05
C CYS A 93 14.18 8.86 -20.66
N LEU A 94 12.87 8.77 -20.41
CA LEU A 94 12.30 9.06 -19.09
C LEU A 94 12.75 8.03 -18.06
N GLU A 95 12.75 6.75 -18.41
CA GLU A 95 13.21 5.67 -17.51
C GLU A 95 14.69 5.85 -17.16
N GLU A 96 15.54 6.12 -18.14
CA GLU A 96 16.96 6.36 -17.92
C GLU A 96 17.24 7.59 -17.04
N PHE A 97 16.44 8.65 -17.21
CA PHE A 97 16.63 9.89 -16.46
C PHE A 97 16.12 9.81 -15.02
N TYR A 98 14.91 9.28 -14.80
CA TYR A 98 14.25 9.30 -13.49
C TYR A 98 14.37 8.01 -12.69
N LEU A 99 14.53 6.87 -13.37
CA LEU A 99 14.81 5.58 -12.74
C LEU A 99 16.05 4.92 -13.36
N PRO A 100 17.23 5.59 -13.32
CA PRO A 100 18.44 4.96 -13.83
C PRO A 100 18.65 3.62 -13.13
N LYS A 101 18.82 2.54 -13.89
CA LYS A 101 19.01 1.18 -13.38
C LYS A 101 20.45 0.96 -12.89
N THR A 102 20.94 1.90 -12.08
CA THR A 102 22.28 1.85 -11.52
C THR A 102 22.26 1.08 -10.22
N VAL A 103 23.39 0.42 -9.91
CA VAL A 103 23.60 -0.22 -8.60
C VAL A 103 23.40 0.78 -7.45
N GLN A 104 23.78 2.05 -7.66
CA GLN A 104 23.58 3.12 -6.69
C GLN A 104 22.10 3.39 -6.38
N ASN A 105 21.25 3.38 -7.42
CA ASN A 105 19.81 3.55 -7.21
C ASN A 105 19.20 2.33 -6.53
N GLN A 106 19.57 1.11 -6.93
CA GLN A 106 19.12 -0.11 -6.24
C GLN A 106 19.51 -0.09 -4.76
N ALA A 107 20.76 0.27 -4.43
CA ALA A 107 21.22 0.44 -3.06
C ALA A 107 20.43 1.52 -2.30
N THR A 108 20.06 2.61 -2.98
CA THR A 108 19.23 3.67 -2.40
C THR A 108 17.84 3.15 -2.01
N TYR A 109 17.20 2.33 -2.86
CA TYR A 109 15.90 1.73 -2.52
C TYR A 109 16.02 0.71 -1.39
N LEU A 110 17.04 -0.16 -1.41
CA LEU A 110 17.30 -1.09 -0.29
C LEU A 110 17.51 -0.33 1.03
N SER A 111 18.32 0.72 1.01
CA SER A 111 18.54 1.56 2.19
C SER A 111 17.24 2.20 2.68
N ARG A 112 16.39 2.69 1.79
CA ARG A 112 15.07 3.25 2.15
C ARG A 112 14.13 2.20 2.74
N ILE A 113 14.11 0.99 2.19
CA ILE A 113 13.31 -0.13 2.73
C ILE A 113 13.74 -0.40 4.17
N PHE A 114 15.03 -0.65 4.40
CA PHE A 114 15.54 -1.03 5.73
C PHE A 114 15.73 0.13 6.71
N SER A 115 15.44 1.36 6.28
CA SER A 115 15.42 2.56 7.14
C SER A 115 14.00 3.11 7.32
N THR A 116 12.97 2.48 6.76
CA THR A 116 11.58 2.95 6.92
C THR A 116 11.12 2.69 8.35
N PRO A 117 10.76 3.72 9.13
CA PRO A 117 10.38 3.52 10.53
C PRO A 117 9.04 2.79 10.65
N LEU A 118 9.01 1.75 11.48
CA LEU A 118 7.80 1.06 11.90
C LEU A 118 7.51 1.44 13.35
N SER A 119 6.62 2.41 13.56
CA SER A 119 6.18 2.87 14.88
C SER A 119 4.67 2.74 15.00
N GLU A 120 4.15 2.67 16.22
CA GLU A 120 2.71 2.50 16.49
C GLU A 120 1.83 3.48 15.70
N GLY A 121 2.12 4.78 15.79
CA GLY A 121 1.34 5.82 15.10
C GLY A 121 1.54 5.90 13.58
N ASN A 122 2.40 5.07 13.00
CA ASN A 122 2.73 5.13 11.57
C ASN A 122 2.85 3.74 10.93
N LEU A 123 2.38 2.68 11.61
CA LEU A 123 2.63 1.30 11.21
C LEU A 123 2.04 0.99 9.84
N THR A 124 0.77 1.33 9.61
CA THR A 124 0.07 1.15 8.32
C THR A 124 0.77 1.86 7.18
N ILE A 125 1.13 3.13 7.38
CA ILE A 125 1.83 3.94 6.37
C ILE A 125 3.23 3.38 6.11
N GLY A 126 3.92 2.92 7.17
CA GLY A 126 5.25 2.33 7.10
C GLY A 126 5.27 1.04 6.28
N ILE A 127 4.34 0.12 6.54
CA ILE A 127 4.26 -1.16 5.81
C ILE A 127 3.85 -0.96 4.34
N GLU A 128 2.94 -0.03 4.05
CA GLU A 128 2.56 0.33 2.68
C GLU A 128 3.73 0.93 1.90
N LYS A 129 4.49 1.81 2.55
CA LYS A 129 5.68 2.42 1.97
C LYS A 129 6.76 1.37 1.70
N ILE A 130 6.96 0.39 2.57
CA ILE A 130 7.89 -0.72 2.35
C ILE A 130 7.45 -1.56 1.14
N GLN A 131 6.16 -1.87 1.03
CA GLN A 131 5.61 -2.58 -0.12
C GLN A 131 5.85 -1.83 -1.43
N GLU A 132 5.60 -0.52 -1.44
CA GLU A 132 5.83 0.36 -2.58
C GLU A 132 7.32 0.39 -2.97
N LEU A 133 8.20 0.64 -2.00
CA LEU A 133 9.65 0.68 -2.22
C LEU A 133 10.18 -0.66 -2.74
N THR A 134 9.64 -1.77 -2.26
CA THR A 134 10.01 -3.12 -2.72
C THR A 134 9.61 -3.34 -4.17
N ARG A 135 8.36 -3.00 -4.54
CA ARG A 135 7.91 -3.07 -5.95
C ARG A 135 8.76 -2.20 -6.87
N ASN A 136 9.09 -0.98 -6.42
CA ASN A 136 9.95 -0.07 -7.17
C ASN A 136 11.37 -0.64 -7.36
N LEU A 137 11.95 -1.24 -6.32
CA LEU A 137 13.23 -1.94 -6.43
C LEU A 137 13.17 -3.10 -7.42
N CYS A 138 12.08 -3.86 -7.45
CA CYS A 138 11.91 -4.96 -8.41
C CYS A 138 11.93 -4.44 -9.85
N SER A 139 11.20 -3.36 -10.12
CA SER A 139 11.19 -2.72 -11.44
C SER A 139 12.55 -2.18 -11.87
N LEU A 140 13.43 -1.81 -10.92
CA LEU A 140 14.80 -1.37 -11.20
C LEU A 140 15.74 -2.54 -11.50
N ILE A 141 15.46 -3.72 -10.96
CA ILE A 141 16.26 -4.93 -11.17
C ILE A 141 15.84 -5.61 -12.48
N ASN A 142 14.53 -5.69 -12.76
CA ASN A 142 13.98 -6.29 -13.96
C ASN A 142 12.64 -5.65 -14.33
N ASP A 143 12.55 -5.06 -15.52
CA ASP A 143 11.35 -4.35 -16.03
C ASP A 143 10.11 -5.24 -16.13
N GLN A 144 10.31 -6.55 -16.28
CA GLN A 144 9.21 -7.52 -16.39
C GLN A 144 8.78 -8.05 -15.01
N ALA A 145 9.53 -7.75 -13.95
CA ALA A 145 9.25 -8.23 -12.60
C ALA A 145 8.61 -7.13 -11.76
N VAL A 146 7.27 -7.11 -11.73
CA VAL A 146 6.52 -6.31 -10.74
C VAL A 146 6.47 -7.01 -9.38
N LYS A 147 6.77 -8.31 -9.36
CA LYS A 147 6.83 -9.14 -8.17
C LYS A 147 8.29 -9.32 -7.73
N PRO A 148 8.59 -9.21 -6.42
CA PRO A 148 9.89 -9.54 -5.90
C PRO A 148 10.25 -10.99 -6.16
N SER A 149 11.55 -11.26 -6.29
CA SER A 149 12.04 -12.63 -6.21
C SER A 149 11.70 -13.21 -4.84
N ILE A 150 11.53 -14.53 -4.76
CA ILE A 150 11.22 -15.22 -3.49
C ILE A 150 12.19 -14.81 -2.39
N LEU A 151 13.47 -14.66 -2.72
CA LEU A 151 14.50 -14.24 -1.77
C LEU A 151 14.29 -12.80 -1.28
N LEU A 152 14.12 -11.84 -2.20
CA LEU A 152 13.93 -10.44 -1.83
C LEU A 152 12.65 -10.28 -0.99
N ASP A 153 11.57 -10.92 -1.42
CA ASP A 153 10.29 -10.91 -0.73
C ASP A 153 10.41 -11.42 0.71
N SER A 154 11.05 -12.58 0.88
CA SER A 154 11.28 -13.19 2.19
C SER A 154 12.17 -12.33 3.08
N VAL A 155 13.23 -11.73 2.54
CA VAL A 155 14.15 -10.89 3.32
C VAL A 155 13.44 -9.62 3.81
N VAL A 156 12.66 -8.96 2.95
CA VAL A 156 11.91 -7.76 3.34
C VAL A 156 10.81 -8.12 4.36
N SER A 157 10.10 -9.22 4.14
CA SER A 157 9.10 -9.73 5.09
C SER A 157 9.72 -9.99 6.47
N LEU A 158 10.83 -10.73 6.54
CA LEU A 158 11.54 -10.99 7.80
C LEU A 158 12.00 -9.70 8.47
N TRP A 159 12.49 -8.73 7.70
CA TRP A 159 12.89 -7.44 8.24
C TRP A 159 11.69 -6.70 8.86
N VAL A 160 10.53 -6.70 8.21
CA VAL A 160 9.29 -6.10 8.76
C VAL A 160 8.95 -6.76 10.09
N ILE A 161 8.91 -8.09 10.13
CA ILE A 161 8.56 -8.87 11.33
C ILE A 161 9.48 -8.55 12.50
N ILE A 162 10.81 -8.51 12.25
CA ILE A 162 11.82 -8.24 13.29
C ILE A 162 11.72 -6.81 13.83
N ASN A 163 11.32 -5.85 12.99
CA ASN A 163 11.25 -4.44 13.33
C ASN A 163 9.84 -3.97 13.72
N LEU A 164 8.90 -4.90 13.97
CA LEU A 164 7.59 -4.53 14.47
C LEU A 164 7.69 -3.81 15.84
N PRO A 165 6.83 -2.80 16.08
CA PRO A 165 6.75 -2.13 17.37
C PRO A 165 6.33 -3.11 18.47
N SER A 166 6.65 -2.79 19.73
CA SER A 166 6.50 -3.69 20.89
C SER A 166 5.11 -4.31 21.00
N GLU A 167 4.10 -3.53 20.68
CA GLU A 167 2.67 -3.87 20.75
C GLU A 167 2.29 -4.97 19.75
N TYR A 168 3.07 -5.12 18.68
CA TYR A 168 2.83 -6.07 17.59
C TYR A 168 3.89 -7.18 17.49
N LYS A 169 4.93 -7.17 18.34
CA LYS A 169 6.00 -8.19 18.33
C LYS A 169 5.47 -9.62 18.44
N LEU A 170 4.48 -9.83 19.32
CA LEU A 170 3.90 -11.17 19.53
C LEU A 170 3.25 -11.72 18.25
N ILE A 171 2.59 -10.87 17.47
CA ILE A 171 2.00 -11.27 16.18
C ILE A 171 3.10 -11.71 15.21
N GLY A 172 4.19 -10.95 15.14
CA GLY A 172 5.37 -11.33 14.36
C GLY A 172 5.93 -12.71 14.75
N GLU A 173 6.04 -12.99 16.05
CA GLU A 173 6.51 -14.29 16.53
C GLU A 173 5.55 -15.44 16.20
N ILE A 174 4.24 -15.21 16.32
CA ILE A 174 3.22 -16.20 15.94
C ILE A 174 3.33 -16.51 14.45
N TRP A 175 3.40 -15.47 13.62
CA TRP A 175 3.53 -15.62 12.18
C TRP A 175 4.77 -16.41 11.76
N LEU A 176 5.92 -16.16 12.38
CA LEU A 176 7.14 -16.94 12.15
C LEU A 176 6.99 -18.41 12.57
N LYS A 177 6.28 -18.68 13.67
CA LYS A 177 6.01 -20.07 14.11
C LYS A 177 5.10 -20.79 13.11
N GLU A 178 4.07 -20.13 12.60
CA GLU A 178 3.18 -20.69 11.57
C GLU A 178 3.94 -21.02 10.30
N CYS A 179 4.74 -20.08 9.77
CA CYS A 179 5.59 -20.31 8.61
C CYS A 179 6.54 -21.50 8.82
N ARG A 180 7.10 -21.66 10.04
CA ARG A 180 7.95 -22.80 10.40
C ARG A 180 7.19 -24.13 10.36
N ILE A 181 5.96 -24.16 10.88
CA ILE A 181 5.10 -25.36 10.89
C ILE A 181 4.73 -25.77 9.46
N GLU A 182 4.38 -24.78 8.63
CA GLU A 182 4.00 -24.96 7.23
C GLU A 182 5.19 -25.18 6.29
N LYS A 183 6.43 -25.05 6.80
CA LYS A 183 7.68 -25.17 6.03
C LYS A 183 7.76 -24.22 4.83
N ARG A 184 7.26 -23.00 4.99
CA ARG A 184 7.35 -21.93 3.98
C ARG A 184 8.10 -20.72 4.51
N THR A 185 8.58 -19.89 3.59
CA THR A 185 9.09 -18.56 3.93
C THR A 185 7.93 -17.56 3.95
N PRO A 186 7.94 -16.58 4.86
CA PRO A 186 6.91 -15.56 4.88
C PRO A 186 7.04 -14.67 3.64
N SER A 187 5.92 -14.33 3.02
CA SER A 187 5.87 -13.35 1.93
C SER A 187 5.57 -11.95 2.46
N LEU A 188 5.99 -10.91 1.73
CA LEU A 188 5.72 -9.54 2.15
C LEU A 188 4.22 -9.23 2.16
N ASP A 189 3.49 -9.68 1.14
CA ASP A 189 2.05 -9.44 1.03
C ASP A 189 1.28 -10.10 2.20
N GLU A 190 1.55 -11.36 2.53
CA GLU A 190 0.93 -12.03 3.68
C GLU A 190 1.29 -11.34 5.00
N THR A 191 2.56 -10.94 5.16
CA THR A 191 3.03 -10.26 6.38
C THR A 191 2.29 -8.94 6.58
N ILE A 192 2.09 -8.16 5.51
CA ILE A 192 1.34 -6.90 5.56
C ILE A 192 -0.12 -7.15 5.96
N GLU A 193 -0.75 -8.18 5.41
CA GLU A 193 -2.14 -8.52 5.75
C GLU A 193 -2.29 -8.99 7.21
N GLU A 194 -1.34 -9.77 7.73
CA GLU A 194 -1.34 -10.15 9.15
C GLU A 194 -1.17 -8.95 10.08
N VAL A 195 -0.28 -8.02 9.73
CA VAL A 195 -0.09 -6.78 10.50
C VAL A 195 -1.34 -5.90 10.43
N ARG A 196 -1.95 -5.72 9.26
CA ARG A 196 -3.22 -4.98 9.10
C ARG A 196 -4.33 -5.58 9.94
N SER A 197 -4.48 -6.89 9.88
CA SER A 197 -5.47 -7.62 10.68
C SER A 197 -5.23 -7.45 12.18
N ALA A 198 -3.96 -7.42 12.62
CA ALA A 198 -3.63 -7.15 14.01
C ALA A 198 -3.95 -5.71 14.45
N ILE A 199 -3.68 -4.72 13.60
CA ILE A 199 -4.03 -3.32 13.87
C ILE A 199 -5.55 -3.20 14.06
N GLN A 200 -6.33 -3.73 13.13
CA GLN A 200 -7.79 -3.70 13.20
C GLN A 200 -8.32 -4.38 14.47
N ARG A 201 -7.81 -5.57 14.82
CA ARG A 201 -8.20 -6.28 16.06
C ARG A 201 -7.89 -5.46 17.32
N ASN A 202 -6.77 -4.74 17.34
CA ASN A 202 -6.41 -3.88 18.47
C ASN A 202 -7.34 -2.68 18.59
N GLU A 203 -7.67 -2.02 17.47
CA GLU A 203 -8.64 -0.91 17.45
C GLU A 203 -10.01 -1.36 17.96
N GLU A 204 -10.54 -2.49 17.47
CA GLU A 204 -11.81 -3.05 17.94
C GLU A 204 -11.79 -3.40 19.44
N ASN A 205 -10.67 -3.91 19.94
CA ASN A 205 -10.52 -4.25 21.36
C ASN A 205 -10.46 -2.99 22.24
N GLN A 206 -9.77 -1.94 21.78
CA GLN A 206 -9.73 -0.65 22.48
C GLN A 206 -11.12 -0.01 22.55
N GLU A 207 -11.89 -0.04 21.45
CA GLU A 207 -13.27 0.46 21.44
C GLU A 207 -14.17 -0.32 22.40
N LYS A 208 -14.08 -1.65 22.41
CA LYS A 208 -14.83 -2.52 23.35
C LYS A 208 -14.47 -2.19 24.79
N GLN A 209 -13.18 -2.02 25.11
CA GLN A 209 -12.74 -1.66 26.45
C GLN A 209 -13.23 -0.26 26.85
N ALA A 210 -13.14 0.73 25.96
CA ALA A 210 -13.65 2.08 26.21
C ALA A 210 -15.16 2.10 26.46
N PHE A 211 -15.93 1.28 25.74
CA PHE A 211 -17.37 1.11 25.97
C PHE A 211 -17.68 0.48 27.33
N ILE A 212 -16.94 -0.56 27.72
CA ILE A 212 -17.11 -1.23 29.02
C ILE A 212 -16.79 -0.25 30.17
N THR A 213 -15.70 0.51 30.06
CA THR A 213 -15.31 1.50 31.07
C THR A 213 -16.37 2.60 31.22
N LYS A 214 -16.87 3.16 30.11
CA LYS A 214 -17.97 4.15 30.14
C LYS A 214 -19.28 3.59 30.73
N LYS A 215 -19.57 2.31 30.49
CA LYS A 215 -20.75 1.65 31.08
C LYS A 215 -20.59 1.46 32.59
N LYS A 216 -19.39 1.11 33.04
CA LYS A 216 -19.05 0.91 34.46
C LYS A 216 -19.11 2.22 35.25
N GLU A 217 -18.59 3.32 34.69
CA GLU A 217 -18.69 4.66 35.27
C GLU A 217 -20.15 5.14 35.38
N ARG A 218 -21.00 4.82 34.41
CA ARG A 218 -22.44 5.11 34.51
C ARG A 218 -23.14 4.28 35.58
N SER A 219 -22.82 2.99 35.72
CA SER A 219 -23.42 2.13 36.76
C SER A 219 -22.95 2.44 38.18
N ASP A 220 -21.73 2.97 38.36
CA ASP A 220 -21.22 3.38 39.68
C ASP A 220 -21.73 4.78 40.13
N SER A 221 -22.43 5.49 39.23
CA SER A 221 -23.02 6.82 39.50
C SER A 221 -24.54 6.80 39.74
N GLU A 222 -25.19 5.64 39.68
CA GLU A 222 -26.55 5.49 40.19
C GLU A 222 -26.51 5.24 41.70
N PRO A 223 -27.15 6.09 42.54
CA PRO A 223 -27.24 5.80 43.96
C PRO A 223 -28.01 4.50 44.12
N HIS A 224 -27.36 3.45 44.64
CA HIS A 224 -28.00 2.23 45.06
C HIS A 224 -29.21 2.57 45.95
N GLN A 225 -30.41 2.53 45.38
CA GLN A 225 -31.64 2.53 46.15
C GLN A 225 -31.60 1.26 46.99
N LYS A 226 -31.37 1.43 48.30
CA LYS A 226 -31.42 0.34 49.27
C LYS A 226 -32.76 -0.38 49.10
N PRO A 227 -32.78 -1.72 48.98
CA PRO A 227 -34.03 -2.46 48.98
C PRO A 227 -34.80 -2.15 50.26
N ASN A 228 -36.04 -1.68 50.09
CA ASN A 228 -36.91 -1.27 51.19
C ASN A 228 -37.55 -2.50 51.84
N TYR A 229 -36.72 -3.32 52.51
CA TYR A 229 -37.20 -4.40 53.37
C TYR A 229 -37.05 -4.00 54.84
N PRO A 230 -38.02 -4.35 55.71
CA PRO A 230 -37.95 -4.02 57.13
C PRO A 230 -36.70 -4.64 57.76
N THR A 231 -35.84 -3.82 58.34
CA THR A 231 -34.66 -4.26 59.09
C THR A 231 -34.96 -4.18 60.59
N CYS A 232 -34.96 -5.34 61.27
CA CYS A 232 -35.11 -5.39 62.73
C CYS A 232 -33.78 -5.09 63.42
N LYS A 233 -33.76 -4.15 64.36
CA LYS A 233 -32.61 -3.87 65.26
C LYS A 233 -32.80 -4.64 66.58
N PRO A 234 -31.77 -5.27 67.18
CA PRO A 234 -30.37 -5.32 66.78
C PRO A 234 -29.99 -6.68 66.16
N GLY A 235 -29.93 -6.76 64.83
CA GLY A 235 -28.94 -7.57 64.10
C GLY A 235 -28.91 -9.10 64.25
N TYR A 236 -29.81 -9.74 65.02
CA TYR A 236 -29.89 -11.20 65.09
C TYR A 236 -31.20 -11.69 64.48
N HIS A 237 -31.10 -12.49 63.41
CA HIS A 237 -32.21 -13.29 62.92
C HIS A 237 -32.61 -14.29 64.01
N ASN A 238 -33.85 -14.18 64.53
CA ASN A 238 -34.46 -15.26 65.28
C ASN A 238 -35.11 -16.24 64.28
N PRO A 239 -34.62 -17.49 64.14
CA PRO A 239 -35.18 -18.46 63.18
C PRO A 239 -36.62 -18.90 63.50
N LEU A 240 -37.15 -18.53 64.68
CA LEU A 240 -38.48 -18.93 65.15
C LEU A 240 -39.59 -17.93 64.82
N THR A 241 -39.27 -16.80 64.20
CA THR A 241 -40.28 -15.82 63.78
C THR A 241 -41.00 -16.35 62.54
N LYS A 242 -42.13 -17.06 62.72
CA LYS A 242 -43.06 -17.35 61.64
C LYS A 242 -43.85 -16.08 61.32
N HIS A 243 -43.72 -15.59 60.09
CA HIS A 243 -44.66 -14.61 59.55
C HIS A 243 -45.97 -15.34 59.23
N SER A 244 -47.06 -14.94 59.87
CA SER A 244 -48.42 -15.35 59.49
C SER A 244 -48.78 -14.71 58.14
N GLU A 245 -49.40 -15.49 57.26
CA GLU A 245 -49.84 -15.11 55.91
C GLU A 245 -50.72 -13.85 55.88
#